data_AF-A0A0Q9MAL8-F1
#
_entry.id   AF-A0A0Q9MAL8-F1
#
_cell.length_a   1.000
_cell.length_b   1.000
_cell.length_c   1.000
_cell.angle_alpha   90.00
_cell.angle_beta   90.00
_cell.angle_gamma   90.00
#
_symmetry.space_group_name_H-M   'P 1'
#
loop_
_entity.id
_entity.type
_entity.pdbx_description
1 polymer ?
#
loop_
_entity_poly.entity_id
_entity_poly.type
_entity_poly.pdbx_seq_one_letter_code
_entity_poly.pdbx_strand_id
1 'polypeptide(L)' 'MQPLAVSSATVTLWGLACWVVALVATLVVPSLHEGERHWWPWTCVAAIVIGSLGYTYVRRGRGNAASAT' A
#
# COMPACT_ATOMS: atom_id res chain seq x y z
N MET A 1 19.54 -3.23 21.16
CA MET A 1 18.28 -3.48 20.43
C MET A 1 18.66 -3.94 19.02
N GLN A 2 18.65 -5.25 18.75
CA GLN A 2 18.87 -5.74 17.38
C GLN A 2 17.71 -5.24 16.51
N PRO A 3 17.98 -4.53 15.39
CA PRO A 3 16.92 -4.15 14.48
C PRO A 3 16.31 -5.45 13.96
N LEU A 4 15.00 -5.64 14.19
CA LEU A 4 14.28 -6.75 13.55
C LEU A 4 14.56 -6.64 12.05
N ALA A 5 15.17 -7.67 11.48
CA ALA A 5 15.46 -7.77 10.05
C ALA A 5 14.18 -7.87 9.18
N VAL A 6 13.01 -7.64 9.76
CA VAL A 6 11.79 -7.35 9.01
C VAL A 6 11.88 -5.89 8.61
N SER A 7 12.31 -5.66 7.36
CA SER A 7 12.23 -4.33 6.78
C SER A 7 10.75 -3.93 6.77
N SER A 8 10.40 -2.91 7.55
CA SER A 8 9.06 -2.32 7.54
C SER A 8 8.62 -1.97 6.11
N ALA A 9 9.58 -1.63 5.25
CA ALA A 9 9.38 -1.45 3.82
C ALA A 9 8.83 -2.70 3.11
N THR A 10 9.28 -3.92 3.47
CA THR A 10 8.79 -5.19 2.91
C THR A 10 7.34 -5.43 3.31
N VAL A 11 6.97 -5.15 4.57
CA VAL A 11 5.58 -5.29 5.04
C VAL A 11 4.67 -4.30 4.30
N THR A 12 5.10 -3.05 4.14
CA THR A 12 4.33 -2.05 3.39
C THR A 12 4.21 -2.41 1.90
N LEU A 13 5.26 -2.97 1.30
CA LEU A 13 5.23 -3.45 -0.08
C LEU A 13 4.21 -4.57 -0.27
N TRP A 14 4.19 -5.56 0.62
CA TRP A 14 3.20 -6.64 0.60
C TRP A 14 1.77 -6.13 0.81
N GLY A 15 1.57 -5.17 1.72
CA GLY A 15 0.28 -4.50 1.89
C GLY A 15 -0.18 -3.80 0.61
N LEU A 16 0.72 -3.07 -0.06
CA LEU A 16 0.45 -2.41 -1.34
C LEU A 16 0.10 -3.44 -2.43
N ALA A 17 0.86 -4.53 -2.53
CA ALA A 17 0.63 -5.59 -3.50
C ALA A 17 -0.74 -6.28 -3.28
N CYS A 18 -1.10 -6.60 -2.03
CA CYS A 18 -2.43 -7.12 -1.69
C CYS A 18 -3.55 -6.16 -2.11
N TRP A 19 -3.37 -4.85 -1.91
CA TRP A 19 -4.38 -3.86 -2.30
C TRP A 19 -4.49 -3.67 -3.81
N VAL A 20 -3.40 -3.80 -4.56
CA VAL A 20 -3.45 -3.85 -6.03
C VAL A 20 -4.23 -5.07 -6.50
N VAL A 21 -4.00 -6.24 -5.90
CA VAL A 21 -4.78 -7.45 -6.21
C VAL A 21 -6.26 -7.27 -5.88
N ALA A 22 -6.58 -6.64 -4.75
CA ALA A 22 -7.96 -6.32 -4.39
C ALA A 22 -8.63 -5.33 -5.36
N LEU A 23 -7.89 -4.35 -5.86
CA LEU A 23 -8.37 -3.41 -6.88
C LEU A 23 -8.66 -4.14 -8.21
N VAL A 24 -7.77 -5.04 -8.63
CA VAL A 24 -7.99 -5.85 -9.83
C VAL A 24 -9.21 -6.76 -9.64
N ALA A 25 -9.34 -7.42 -8.48
CA ALA A 25 -10.48 -8.27 -8.17
C ALA A 25 -11.81 -7.49 -8.15
N THR A 26 -11.82 -6.27 -7.62
CA THR A 26 -13.01 -5.41 -7.71
C THR A 26 -13.32 -5.10 -9.16
N LEU A 27 -12.37 -4.57 -9.94
CA LEU A 27 -12.62 -4.22 -11.34
C LEU A 27 -13.08 -5.41 -12.21
N VAL A 28 -12.53 -6.60 -12.00
CA VAL A 28 -12.88 -7.83 -12.72
C VAL A 28 -14.29 -8.34 -12.37
N VAL A 29 -14.86 -7.93 -11.23
CA VAL A 29 -16.20 -8.35 -10.79
C VAL A 29 -17.16 -7.16 -10.86
N PRO A 30 -17.91 -6.97 -11.97
CA PRO A 30 -18.84 -5.85 -12.18
C PRO A 30 -19.86 -5.68 -11.05
N SER A 31 -20.32 -6.79 -10.48
CA SER A 31 -21.28 -6.80 -9.36
C SER A 31 -20.72 -6.20 -8.06
N LEU A 32 -19.40 -5.98 -7.96
CA LEU A 32 -18.78 -5.33 -6.81
C LEU A 32 -18.66 -3.81 -6.96
N HIS A 33 -18.82 -3.24 -8.15
CA HIS A 33 -18.69 -1.79 -8.38
C HIS A 33 -19.87 -1.14 -9.10
N GLU A 34 -20.85 -1.91 -9.55
CA GLU A 34 -22.11 -1.37 -10.08
C GLU A 34 -23.08 -0.94 -8.98
N GLY A 35 -23.87 0.11 -9.25
CA GLY A 35 -24.92 0.63 -8.36
C GLY A 35 -24.39 1.33 -7.10
N GLU A 36 -24.97 1.01 -5.94
CA GLU A 36 -24.61 1.56 -4.61
C GLU A 36 -23.21 1.14 -4.12
N ARG A 37 -22.53 0.22 -4.82
CA ARG A 37 -21.23 -0.34 -4.43
C ARG A 37 -20.04 0.30 -5.15
N HIS A 38 -20.26 1.35 -5.94
CA HIS A 38 -19.21 2.09 -6.65
C HIS A 38 -18.10 2.66 -5.74
N TRP A 39 -18.28 2.67 -4.42
CA TRP A 39 -17.30 3.14 -3.45
C TRP A 39 -16.20 2.11 -3.16
N TRP A 40 -16.41 0.82 -3.46
CA TRP A 40 -15.44 -0.27 -3.23
C TRP A 40 -14.11 -0.12 -4.00
N PRO A 41 -14.12 0.29 -5.29
CA PRO A 41 -12.88 0.65 -5.99
C PRO A 41 -12.15 1.81 -5.30
N TRP A 42 -12.89 2.80 -4.82
CA TRP A 42 -12.33 3.99 -4.18
C TRP A 42 -11.66 3.68 -2.83
N THR A 43 -12.16 2.72 -2.06
CA THR A 43 -11.46 2.26 -0.83
C THR A 43 -10.14 1.58 -1.17
N CYS A 44 -10.10 0.78 -2.25
CA CYS A 44 -8.87 0.17 -2.74
C CYS A 44 -7.87 1.25 -3.20
N VAL A 45 -8.33 2.25 -3.95
CA VAL A 45 -7.49 3.38 -4.39
C VAL A 45 -6.93 4.15 -3.19
N ALA A 46 -7.77 4.49 -2.20
CA ALA A 46 -7.34 5.20 -0.99
C ALA A 46 -6.27 4.42 -0.23
N ALA A 47 -6.44 3.10 -0.08
CA ALA A 47 -5.46 2.24 0.56
C ALA A 47 -4.14 2.14 -0.22
N ILE A 48 -4.18 2.09 -1.57
CA ILE A 48 -2.98 2.13 -2.41
C ILE A 48 -2.25 3.46 -2.27
N VAL A 49 -2.97 4.59 -2.25
CA VAL A 49 -2.38 5.92 -2.06
C VAL A 49 -1.72 6.04 -0.68
N ILE A 50 -2.42 5.65 0.39
CA ILE A 50 -1.87 5.70 1.74
C ILE A 50 -0.68 4.74 1.90
N GLY A 51 -0.79 3.52 1.37
CA GLY A 51 0.27 2.51 1.39
C GLY A 51 1.52 2.94 0.62
N SER A 52 1.35 3.58 -0.55
CA SER A 52 2.47 4.10 -1.34
C SER A 52 3.12 5.33 -0.67
N LEU A 53 2.33 6.20 -0.04
CA LEU A 53 2.86 7.27 0.81
C LEU A 53 3.65 6.72 1.99
N GLY A 54 3.13 5.72 2.71
CA GLY A 54 3.85 5.04 3.79
C GLY A 54 5.14 4.36 3.31
N TYR A 55 5.10 3.70 2.15
CA TYR A 55 6.28 3.05 1.57
C TYR A 55 7.35 4.06 1.18
N THR A 56 6.96 5.14 0.49
CA THR A 56 7.89 6.21 0.12
C THR A 56 8.44 6.93 1.35
N TYR A 57 7.65 7.11 2.40
CA TYR A 57 8.09 7.67 3.68
C TYR A 57 9.12 6.77 4.37
N VAL A 58 8.88 5.47 4.48
CA VAL A 58 9.84 4.51 5.08
C VAL A 58 11.10 4.39 4.23
N ARG A 59 10.97 4.33 2.89
CA ARG A 59 12.09 4.31 1.96
C ARG A 59 12.93 5.59 2.07
N ARG A 60 12.29 6.76 2.14
CA ARG A 60 12.97 8.05 2.35
C ARG A 60 13.56 8.18 3.74
N GLY A 61 12.88 7.72 4.79
CA GLY A 61 13.40 7.71 6.15
C GLY A 61 14.68 6.89 6.29
N ARG A 62 14.78 5.75 5.59
CA ARG A 62 16.04 4.99 5.48
C ARG A 62 17.12 5.71 4.65
N GLY A 63 16.74 6.46 3.61
CA GLY A 63 17.66 7.31 2.85
C GLY A 63 18.14 8.55 3.63
N ASN A 64 17.29 9.12 4.47
CA ASN A 64 17.58 10.27 5.32
C ASN A 64 18.40 9.88 6.55
N ALA A 65 18.20 8.69 7.11
CA ALA A 65 19.06 8.14 8.17
C ALA A 65 20.47 7.80 7.66
N ALA A 66 20.64 7.52 6.36
CA ALA A 66 21.94 7.35 5.74
C ALA A 66 22.63 8.67 5.35
N SER A 67 21.89 9.79 5.38
CA SER A 67 22.43 11.13 5.05
C SER A 67 22.87 11.92 6.29
N ALA A 68 22.75 11.35 7.49
CA ALA A 68 23.37 11.88 8.70
C ALA A 68 24.80 11.30 8.80
N THR A 69 25.71 11.80 7.96
CA THR A 69 27.16 11.58 8.09
C THR A 69 27.87 12.92 8.12
#